data_AF-A0A7S2IPN9-F1
#
_entry.id   AF-A0A7S2IPN9-F1
#
_cell.length_a   1.000
_cell.length_b   1.000
_cell.length_c   1.000
_cell.angle_alpha   90.00
_cell.angle_beta   90.00
_cell.angle_gamma   90.00
#
_symmetry.space_group_name_H-M   'P 1'
#
loop_
_entity.id
_entity.type
_entity.pdbx_description
1 polymer ?
#
loop_
_entity_poly.entity_id
_entity_poly.type
_entity_poly.pdbx_seq_one_letter_code
_entity_poly.pdbx_strand_id
1 'polypeptide(L)'
;KTTLLDMLAMKKTSRHEGEVRVNGHLRGPRTFRRIAAYVGQEDYMPAHWRVREAVEFNAWLKAQPGSRSADRKKVREMVDVLLEEFGLLEVQHTYIGGHAVRGISGGQRKRV
;
A
#
# COMPACT_ATOMS: atom_id res chain seq x y z
N LYS A 1 20.14 8.55 -4.32
CA LYS A 1 19.47 7.30 -3.91
C LYS A 1 17.96 7.35 -4.17
N THR A 2 17.20 8.28 -3.56
CA THR A 2 15.73 8.41 -3.73
C THR A 2 15.31 8.70 -5.17
N THR A 3 16.02 9.60 -5.85
CA THR A 3 15.70 10.02 -7.22
C THR A 3 15.68 8.86 -8.22
N LEU A 4 16.61 7.91 -8.10
CA LEU A 4 16.65 6.73 -8.98
C LEU A 4 15.45 5.82 -8.73
N LEU A 5 15.10 5.57 -7.47
CA LEU A 5 13.94 4.76 -7.12
C LEU A 5 12.64 5.37 -7.65
N ASP A 6 12.49 6.69 -7.56
CA ASP A 6 11.31 7.39 -8.08
C ASP A 6 11.21 7.33 -9.61
N MET A 7 12.35 7.33 -10.31
CA MET A 7 12.40 7.09 -11.76
C MET A 7 12.05 5.64 -12.11
N LEU A 8 12.57 4.67 -11.36
CA LEU A 8 12.25 3.24 -11.54
C LEU A 8 10.78 2.94 -11.26
N ALA A 9 10.19 3.60 -10.27
CA ALA A 9 8.78 3.50 -9.92
C ALA A 9 7.84 4.32 -10.84
N MET A 10 8.38 5.06 -11.81
CA MET A 10 7.64 6.00 -12.68
C MET A 10 6.85 7.08 -11.91
N LYS A 11 7.38 7.52 -10.76
CA LYS A 11 6.87 8.65 -9.98
C LYS A 11 7.52 9.97 -10.38
N LYS A 12 8.76 9.94 -10.87
CA LYS A 12 9.45 11.11 -11.43
C LYS A 12 9.41 11.09 -12.96
N THR A 13 8.93 12.17 -13.56
CA THR A 13 8.70 12.31 -15.02
C THR A 13 9.78 13.12 -15.74
N SER A 14 10.84 13.55 -15.04
CA SER A 14 11.97 14.22 -15.67
C SER A 14 12.59 13.35 -16.77
N ARG A 15 13.06 13.97 -17.85
CA ARG A 15 13.73 13.28 -18.95
C ARG A 15 14.89 12.43 -18.40
N HIS A 16 14.91 11.17 -18.78
CA HIS A 16 15.95 10.20 -18.47
C HIS A 16 16.13 9.27 -19.67
N GLU A 17 17.31 8.67 -19.76
CA GLU A 17 17.69 7.77 -20.85
C GLU A 17 18.05 6.39 -20.28
N GLY A 18 17.96 5.36 -21.11
CA GLY A 18 18.22 3.96 -20.74
C GLY A 18 16.98 3.07 -20.78
N GLU A 19 17.22 1.76 -20.72
CA GLU A 19 16.17 0.74 -20.71
C GLU A 19 15.97 0.14 -19.32
N VAL A 20 14.71 -0.01 -18.93
CA VAL A 20 14.35 -0.76 -17.72
C VAL A 20 13.61 -2.01 -18.16
N ARG A 21 14.13 -3.18 -17.75
CA ARG A 21 13.51 -4.48 -18.02
C ARG A 21 13.06 -5.13 -16.72
N VAL A 22 11.89 -5.76 -16.76
CA VAL A 22 11.34 -6.57 -15.66
C VAL A 22 11.15 -7.98 -16.19
N ASN A 23 11.85 -8.95 -15.58
CA ASN A 23 11.88 -10.34 -16.03
C ASN A 23 12.21 -10.46 -17.54
N GLY A 24 13.22 -9.73 -18.01
CA GLY A 24 13.67 -9.73 -19.42
C GLY A 24 12.83 -8.86 -20.39
N HIS A 25 11.62 -8.47 -20.00
CA HIS A 25 10.69 -7.70 -20.84
C HIS A 25 10.84 -6.20 -20.60
N LEU A 26 10.69 -5.38 -21.65
CA LEU A 26 10.69 -3.93 -21.50
C LEU A 26 9.54 -3.48 -20.57
N ARG A 27 9.86 -2.55 -19.67
CA ARG A 27 8.93 -2.00 -18.68
C ARG A 27 7.82 -1.19 -19.36
N GLY A 28 6.65 -1.81 -19.55
CA GLY A 28 5.43 -1.13 -19.97
C GLY A 28 4.74 -0.39 -18.81
N PRO A 29 4.32 0.89 -18.96
CA PRO A 29 3.75 1.67 -17.86
C PRO A 29 2.52 1.06 -17.18
N ARG A 30 1.62 0.45 -17.97
CA ARG A 30 0.40 -0.19 -17.45
C ARG A 30 0.71 -1.50 -16.73
N THR A 31 1.54 -2.35 -17.34
CA THR A 31 1.90 -3.66 -16.78
C THR A 31 2.70 -3.50 -15.51
N PHE A 32 3.68 -2.60 -15.49
CA PHE A 32 4.53 -2.35 -14.32
C PHE A 32 3.72 -1.91 -13.11
N ARG A 33 2.75 -1.01 -13.27
CA ARG A 33 1.85 -0.57 -12.17
C ARG A 33 0.99 -1.69 -11.58
N ARG A 34 0.78 -2.79 -12.31
CA ARG A 34 0.01 -3.95 -11.82
C ARG A 34 0.85 -4.97 -11.05
N ILE A 35 2.17 -4.95 -11.24
CA ILE A 35 3.09 -5.98 -10.69
C ILE A 35 4.09 -5.43 -9.67
N ALA A 36 4.22 -4.11 -9.59
CA ALA A 36 5.13 -3.44 -8.67
C ALA A 36 4.36 -2.62 -7.63
N ALA A 37 4.89 -2.61 -6.40
CA ALA A 37 4.46 -1.71 -5.34
C ALA A 37 5.57 -0.69 -5.05
N TYR A 38 5.18 0.54 -4.72
CA TYR A 38 6.10 1.59 -4.30
C TYR A 38 5.60 2.18 -2.99
N VAL A 39 6.44 2.13 -1.95
CA VAL A 39 6.19 2.74 -0.64
C VAL A 39 7.08 3.97 -0.53
N GLY A 40 6.45 5.15 -0.46
CA GLY A 40 7.14 6.42 -0.35
C GLY A 40 7.81 6.62 1.01
N GLN A 41 8.58 7.70 1.13
CA GLN A 41 9.15 8.09 2.43
C GLN A 41 8.06 8.59 3.38
N GLU A 42 7.18 9.46 2.90
CA GLU A 42 6.04 9.98 3.65
C GLU A 42 4.84 9.03 3.56
N ASP A 43 4.23 8.78 4.71
CA ASP A 43 3.03 7.96 4.84
C ASP A 43 1.80 8.86 4.83
N TYR A 44 1.01 8.77 3.76
CA TYR A 44 -0.25 9.50 3.63
C TYR A 44 -1.40 8.59 4.04
N MET A 45 -1.89 8.74 5.27
CA MET A 45 -3.01 7.98 5.80
C MET A 45 -4.00 8.89 6.52
N PRO A 46 -5.33 8.62 6.43
CA PRO A 46 -6.32 9.36 7.19
C PRO A 46 -6.11 9.16 8.71
N ALA A 47 -5.74 10.23 9.42
CA ALA A 47 -5.46 10.17 10.85
C ALA A 47 -6.65 9.69 11.71
N HIS A 48 -7.88 9.90 11.22
CA HIS A 48 -9.14 9.59 11.90
C HIS A 48 -9.68 8.19 11.59
N TRP A 49 -8.94 7.36 10.85
CA TRP A 49 -9.31 5.97 10.57
C TRP A 49 -8.60 5.03 11.53
N ARG A 50 -9.25 3.91 11.84
CA ARG A 50 -8.60 2.77 12.51
C ARG A 50 -7.71 2.04 11.52
N VAL A 51 -6.67 1.39 12.05
CA VAL A 51 -5.73 0.61 11.22
C VAL A 51 -6.45 -0.40 10.34
N ARG A 52 -7.35 -1.22 10.90
CA ARG A 52 -8.14 -2.19 10.13
C ARG A 52 -8.94 -1.52 9.03
N GLU A 53 -9.61 -0.41 9.31
CA GLU A 53 -10.46 0.28 8.33
C GLU A 53 -9.65 0.74 7.12
N ALA A 54 -8.44 1.28 7.34
CA ALA A 54 -7.54 1.67 6.26
C ALA A 54 -7.06 0.48 5.43
N VAL A 55 -6.68 -0.62 6.07
CA VAL A 55 -6.22 -1.83 5.38
C VAL A 55 -7.37 -2.49 4.60
N GLU A 56 -8.55 -2.62 5.20
CA GLU A 56 -9.76 -3.14 4.54
C GLU A 56 -10.12 -2.29 3.33
N PHE A 57 -10.18 -0.96 3.47
CA PHE A 57 -10.50 -0.07 2.36
C PHE A 57 -9.53 -0.23 1.19
N ASN A 58 -8.22 -0.32 1.45
CA ASN A 58 -7.22 -0.56 0.41
C ASN A 58 -7.37 -1.96 -0.23
N ALA A 59 -7.66 -2.99 0.57
CA ALA A 59 -7.90 -4.33 0.07
C ALA A 59 -9.14 -4.38 -0.85
N TRP A 60 -10.20 -3.66 -0.46
CA TRP A 60 -11.42 -3.52 -1.25
C TRP A 60 -11.18 -2.83 -2.60
N LEU A 61 -10.37 -1.78 -2.64
CA LEU A 61 -10.02 -1.10 -3.90
C LEU A 61 -9.17 -1.96 -4.84
N LYS A 62 -8.38 -2.88 -4.29
CA LYS A 62 -7.55 -3.81 -5.06
C LYS A 62 -8.33 -5.03 -5.54
N ALA A 63 -9.44 -5.38 -4.90
CA ALA A 63 -10.30 -6.48 -5.34
C ALA A 63 -10.88 -6.18 -6.73
N GLN A 64 -10.78 -7.15 -7.65
CA GLN A 64 -11.23 -6.95 -9.03
C GLN A 64 -12.77 -6.89 -9.11
N PRO A 65 -13.35 -6.04 -9.97
CA PRO A 65 -14.80 -5.98 -10.14
C PRO A 65 -15.32 -7.26 -10.83
N GLY A 66 -15.89 -8.18 -10.06
CA GLY A 66 -16.52 -9.39 -10.62
C GLY A 66 -17.19 -10.36 -9.65
N SER A 67 -16.83 -10.40 -8.36
CA SER A 67 -17.26 -11.48 -7.45
C SER A 67 -17.78 -10.93 -6.09
N ARG A 68 -18.84 -10.13 -6.13
CA ARG A 68 -19.26 -9.24 -5.02
C ARG A 68 -19.62 -9.89 -3.65
N SER A 69 -19.89 -11.18 -3.58
CA SER A 69 -20.25 -11.86 -2.32
C SER A 69 -19.14 -12.79 -1.81
N ALA A 70 -18.58 -13.64 -2.67
CA ALA A 70 -17.42 -14.46 -2.33
C ALA A 70 -16.16 -13.61 -2.06
N ASP A 71 -16.08 -12.39 -2.60
CA ASP A 71 -14.96 -11.47 -2.35
C ASP A 71 -15.00 -10.88 -0.94
N ARG A 72 -16.15 -10.71 -0.27
CA ARG A 72 -16.18 -10.02 1.04
C ARG A 72 -15.50 -10.81 2.14
N LYS A 73 -15.85 -12.10 2.23
CA LYS A 73 -15.26 -12.98 3.23
C LYS A 73 -13.76 -13.14 2.97
N LYS A 74 -13.38 -13.36 1.71
CA LYS A 74 -11.99 -13.47 1.28
C LYS A 74 -11.17 -12.20 1.56
N VAL A 75 -11.74 -11.02 1.31
CA VAL A 75 -11.08 -9.74 1.62
C VAL A 75 -10.86 -9.60 3.13
N ARG A 76 -11.86 -9.96 3.96
CA ARG A 76 -11.70 -9.94 5.42
C ARG A 76 -10.63 -10.92 5.90
N GLU A 77 -10.68 -12.18 5.45
CA GLU A 77 -9.68 -13.20 5.77
C GLU A 77 -8.27 -12.75 5.34
N MET A 78 -8.14 -12.15 4.16
CA MET A 78 -6.88 -11.57 3.69
C MET A 78 -6.40 -10.42 4.59
N VAL A 79 -7.31 -9.55 5.03
CA VAL A 79 -6.97 -8.45 5.95
C VAL A 79 -6.52 -8.98 7.31
N ASP A 80 -7.16 -10.02 7.83
CA ASP A 80 -6.78 -10.65 9.09
C ASP A 80 -5.34 -11.17 9.01
N VAL A 81 -5.02 -11.90 7.94
CA VAL A 81 -3.66 -12.39 7.66
C VAL A 81 -2.67 -11.24 7.51
N LEU A 82 -3.01 -10.18 6.76
CA LEU A 82 -2.11 -9.03 6.61
C LEU A 82 -1.84 -8.35 7.96
N LEU A 83 -2.87 -8.12 8.77
CA LEU A 83 -2.69 -7.49 10.08
C LEU A 83 -1.83 -8.34 11.02
N GLU A 84 -1.90 -9.67 10.90
CA GLU A 84 -1.06 -10.60 11.65
C GLU A 84 0.40 -10.55 11.19
N GLU A 85 0.65 -10.74 9.90
CA GLU A 85 1.99 -10.77 9.30
C GLU A 85 2.75 -9.45 9.51
N PHE A 86 2.05 -8.32 9.51
CA PHE A 86 2.65 -7.00 9.76
C PHE A 86 2.70 -6.61 11.24
N GLY A 87 2.25 -7.49 12.16
CA GLY A 87 2.28 -7.24 13.61
C GLY A 87 1.44 -6.03 14.02
N LEU A 88 0.22 -5.95 13.46
CA LEU A 88 -0.75 -4.86 13.64
C LEU A 88 -2.06 -5.32 14.31
N LEU A 89 -2.23 -6.62 14.58
CA LEU A 89 -3.46 -7.16 15.20
C LEU A 89 -3.84 -6.45 16.50
N GLU A 90 -2.87 -6.18 17.39
CA GLU A 90 -3.13 -5.54 18.68
C GLU A 90 -3.61 -4.09 18.54
N VAL A 91 -3.22 -3.40 17.46
CA VAL A 91 -3.56 -1.99 17.19
C VAL A 91 -4.61 -1.83 16.10
N GLN A 92 -5.23 -2.93 15.65
CA GLN A 92 -6.13 -2.91 14.50
C GLN A 92 -7.36 -2.00 14.70
N HIS A 93 -7.78 -1.80 15.96
CA HIS A 93 -8.90 -0.94 16.33
C HIS A 93 -8.48 0.44 16.86
N THR A 94 -7.19 0.73 16.88
CA THR A 94 -6.63 2.03 17.26
C THR A 94 -6.61 2.97 16.06
N TYR A 95 -6.85 4.26 16.31
CA TYR A 95 -6.68 5.29 15.29
C TYR A 95 -5.22 5.37 14.81
N ILE A 96 -5.02 5.55 13.51
CA ILE A 96 -3.69 5.78 12.92
C ILE A 96 -3.04 7.03 13.51
N GLY A 97 -3.87 8.07 13.76
CA GLY A 97 -3.42 9.34 14.30
C GLY A 97 -2.57 10.14 13.31
N GLY A 98 -2.16 11.32 13.72
CA GLY A 98 -1.39 12.28 12.94
C GLY A 98 -0.81 13.37 13.85
N HIS A 99 -0.46 14.51 13.28
CA HIS A 99 0.10 15.62 14.07
C HIS A 99 -0.89 16.19 15.10
N ALA A 100 -2.19 16.17 14.79
CA ALA A 100 -3.24 16.72 15.65
C ALA A 100 -3.95 15.67 16.53
N VAL A 101 -3.85 14.38 16.19
CA VAL A 101 -4.58 13.29 16.86
C VAL A 101 -3.59 12.21 17.26
N ARG A 102 -3.53 11.87 18.55
CA ARG A 102 -2.71 10.75 19.02
C ARG A 102 -3.23 9.44 18.43
N GLY A 103 -2.31 8.58 17.98
CA GLY A 103 -2.63 7.25 17.45
C GLY A 103 -1.50 6.28 17.70
N ILE A 104 -1.33 5.33 16.77
CA ILE A 104 -0.25 4.34 16.79
C ILE A 104 1.15 4.98 16.71
N SER A 105 2.17 4.22 17.09
CA SER A 105 3.57 4.63 16.98
C SER A 105 3.99 4.84 15.51
N GLY A 106 5.06 5.60 15.28
CA GLY A 106 5.60 5.81 13.93
C GLY A 106 6.04 4.50 13.26
N GLY A 107 6.62 3.56 14.02
CA GLY A 107 6.99 2.25 13.51
C GLY A 107 5.79 1.40 13.11
N GLN A 108 4.70 1.46 13.87
CA GLN A 108 3.43 0.80 13.48
C GLN A 108 2.83 1.47 12.25
N ARG A 109 2.82 2.80 12.19
CA ARG A 109 2.32 3.56 11.03
C ARG A 109 3.05 3.18 9.74
N LYS A 110 4.36 2.91 9.80
CA LYS A 110 5.13 2.51 8.62
C LYS A 110 4.79 1.11 8.10
N ARG A 111 4.13 0.28 8.91
CA ARG A 111 3.68 -1.08 8.54
C ARG A 111 2.22 -1.14 8.08
N VAL A 112 1.43 -0.08 8.31
CA VAL A 112 0.07 0.08 7.77
C VAL A 112 0.15 0.34 6.27
#